data_AF-A0A7R8WQI8-F1
#
_entry.id   AF-A0A7R8WQI8-F1
#
_cell.length_a   1.000
_cell.length_b   1.000
_cell.length_c   1.000
_cell.angle_alpha   90.00
_cell.angle_beta   90.00
_cell.angle_gamma   90.00
#
_symmetry.space_group_name_H-M   'P 1'
#
loop_
_entity.id
_entity.type
_entity.pdbx_description
1 polymer ?
#
loop_
_entity_poly.entity_id
_entity_poly.type
_entity_poly.pdbx_seq_one_letter_code
_entity_poly.pdbx_strand_id
1 'polypeptide(L)'
;MPPLGLSVLRCVRLLRVFKVTKYWRSMSNLVASLLNSIQSIASLILLLFLFIIIFALLGMQVFGGKFSFLEFEDKPRSNFDSFWQSLLTVFQ
;
A
#
# COMPACT_ATOMS: atom_id res chain seq x y z
N MET A 1 -5.43 -12.20 -24.42
CA MET A 1 -5.23 -11.78 -23.02
C MET A 1 -5.65 -12.92 -22.10
N PRO A 2 -4.72 -13.58 -21.38
CA PRO A 2 -5.09 -14.63 -20.44
C PRO A 2 -5.98 -14.04 -19.35
N PRO A 3 -6.96 -14.79 -18.81
CA PRO A 3 -7.80 -14.31 -17.71
C PRO A 3 -6.93 -14.14 -16.44
N LEU A 4 -6.42 -12.92 -16.22
CA LEU A 4 -5.48 -12.59 -15.15
C LEU A 4 -6.07 -12.87 -13.75
N GLY A 5 -7.39 -12.73 -13.58
CA GLY A 5 -8.06 -12.93 -12.30
C GLY A 5 -7.92 -14.35 -11.72
N LEU A 6 -7.96 -15.39 -12.58
CA LEU A 6 -7.83 -16.78 -12.14
C LEU A 6 -6.37 -17.19 -11.87
N SER A 7 -5.41 -16.50 -12.48
CA SER A 7 -3.98 -16.78 -12.27
C SER A 7 -3.51 -16.27 -10.90
N VAL A 8 -3.97 -15.10 -10.46
CA VAL A 8 -3.64 -14.55 -9.12
C VAL A 8 -4.26 -15.40 -8.00
N LEU A 9 -5.46 -15.96 -8.21
CA LEU A 9 -6.08 -16.91 -7.27
C LEU A 9 -5.24 -18.18 -7.05
N ARG A 10 -4.37 -18.57 -8.01
CA ARG A 10 -3.44 -19.69 -7.80
C ARG A 10 -2.31 -19.33 -6.84
N CYS A 11 -1.90 -18.06 -6.77
CA CYS A 11 -0.89 -17.56 -5.82
C CYS A 11 -1.35 -17.66 -4.36
N VAL A 12 -2.67 -17.66 -4.09
CA VAL A 12 -3.22 -17.92 -2.73
C VAL A 12 -2.73 -19.25 -2.16
N ARG A 13 -2.41 -20.23 -3.01
CA ARG A 13 -1.84 -21.52 -2.56
C ARG A 13 -0.46 -21.37 -1.92
N LEU A 14 0.28 -20.30 -2.20
CA LEU A 14 1.56 -19.99 -1.54
C LEU A 14 1.35 -19.64 -0.05
N LEU A 15 0.17 -19.12 0.32
CA LEU A 15 -0.16 -18.86 1.73
C LEU A 15 -0.14 -20.12 2.59
N ARG A 16 -0.23 -21.32 1.99
CA ARG A 16 -0.10 -22.59 2.70
C ARG A 16 1.28 -22.77 3.33
N VAL A 17 2.32 -22.07 2.84
CA VAL A 17 3.67 -22.08 3.44
C VAL A 17 3.66 -21.45 4.84
N PHE A 18 2.75 -20.52 5.15
CA PHE A 18 2.52 -20.05 6.53
C PHE A 18 2.00 -21.16 7.46
N LYS A 19 1.54 -22.29 6.94
CA LYS A 19 1.21 -23.46 7.77
C LYS A 19 2.47 -24.19 8.23
N VAL A 20 3.56 -24.14 7.44
CA VAL A 20 4.87 -24.73 7.77
C VAL A 20 5.55 -23.95 8.89
N THR A 21 5.42 -22.62 8.91
CA THR A 21 5.94 -21.78 10.01
C THR A 21 5.31 -22.11 11.37
N LYS A 22 4.11 -22.72 11.40
CA LYS A 22 3.47 -23.22 12.63
C LYS A 22 4.13 -24.48 13.21
N TYR A 23 4.83 -25.28 12.39
CA TYR A 23 5.52 -26.50 12.88
C TYR A 23 6.80 -26.16 13.65
N TRP A 24 7.42 -25.03 13.36
CA TRP A 24 8.64 -24.56 14.01
C TRP A 24 8.25 -23.65 15.17
N ARG A 25 8.24 -24.17 16.42
CA ARG A 25 7.85 -23.41 17.63
C ARG A 25 8.52 -22.03 17.73
N SER A 26 9.80 -21.93 17.37
CA SER A 26 10.54 -20.66 17.34
C SER A 26 9.96 -19.65 16.33
N MET A 27 9.66 -20.09 15.09
CA MET A 27 9.05 -19.23 14.07
C MET A 27 7.60 -18.86 14.40
N SER A 28 6.81 -19.80 14.92
CA SER A 28 5.42 -19.52 15.34
C SER A 28 5.36 -18.50 16.47
N ASN A 29 6.32 -18.53 17.41
CA ASN A 29 6.39 -17.54 18.47
C ASN A 29 6.74 -16.15 17.94
N LEU A 30 7.67 -16.03 16.98
CA LEU A 30 7.98 -14.74 16.35
C LEU A 30 6.77 -14.16 15.61
N VAL A 31 6.03 -14.99 14.85
CA VAL A 31 4.81 -14.56 14.17
C VAL A 31 3.74 -14.13 15.18
N ALA A 32 3.55 -14.87 16.28
CA ALA A 32 2.61 -14.50 17.34
C ALA A 32 3.01 -13.18 18.03
N SER A 33 4.30 -12.99 18.33
CA SER A 33 4.82 -11.73 18.86
C SER A 33 4.60 -10.56 17.89
N LEU A 34 4.88 -10.76 16.59
CA LEU A 34 4.63 -9.76 15.56
C LEU A 34 3.14 -9.39 15.47
N LEU A 35 2.24 -10.37 15.49
CA LEU A 35 0.79 -10.13 15.43
C LEU A 35 0.30 -9.36 16.67
N ASN A 36 0.78 -9.70 17.87
CA ASN A 36 0.45 -8.95 19.09
C ASN A 36 0.99 -7.51 19.04
N SER A 37 2.21 -7.31 18.54
CA SER A 37 2.78 -5.97 18.34
C SER A 37 2.01 -5.17 17.29
N ILE A 38 1.54 -5.79 16.20
CA ILE A 38 0.72 -5.14 15.18
C ILE A 38 -0.55 -4.57 15.79
N GLN A 39 -1.21 -5.28 16.71
CA GLN A 39 -2.42 -4.75 17.36
C GLN A 39 -2.12 -3.48 18.16
N SER A 40 -0.97 -3.41 18.83
CA SER A 40 -0.53 -2.19 19.53
C SER A 40 -0.10 -1.07 18.58
N ILE A 41 0.46 -1.41 17.42
CA ILE A 41 0.95 -0.46 16.41
C ILE A 41 -0.18 -0.02 15.46
N ALA A 42 -1.30 -0.75 15.42
CA ALA A 42 -2.41 -0.49 14.51
C ALA A 42 -3.00 0.91 14.69
N SER A 43 -3.08 1.41 15.92
CA SER A 43 -3.52 2.78 16.21
C SER A 43 -2.59 3.84 15.59
N LEU A 44 -1.28 3.62 15.64
CA LEU A 44 -0.28 4.49 15.01
C LEU A 44 -0.36 4.40 13.48
N ILE A 45 -0.51 3.21 12.92
CA ILE A 45 -0.68 3.01 11.47
C ILE A 45 -1.96 3.70 10.99
N LEU A 46 -3.05 3.62 11.76
CA LEU A 46 -4.31 4.29 11.43
C LEU A 46 -4.16 5.81 11.47
N LEU A 47 -3.48 6.35 12.48
CA LEU A 47 -3.16 7.78 12.54
C LEU A 47 -2.29 8.22 11.36
N LEU A 48 -1.24 7.46 11.03
CA LEU A 48 -0.37 7.71 9.89
C LEU A 48 -1.16 7.68 8.57
N PHE A 49 -2.05 6.69 8.41
CA PHE A 49 -2.88 6.57 7.22
C PHE A 49 -3.85 7.75 7.08
N LEU A 50 -4.45 8.19 8.19
CA LEU A 50 -5.28 9.40 8.21
C LEU A 50 -4.48 10.64 7.81
N PHE A 51 -3.27 10.79 8.34
CA PHE A 51 -2.36 11.88 7.97
C PHE A 51 -2.05 11.87 6.47
N ILE A 52 -1.69 10.70 5.91
CA ILE A 52 -1.42 10.55 4.48
C ILE A 52 -2.65 10.94 3.63
N ILE A 53 -3.87 10.55 4.04
CA ILE A 53 -5.10 10.93 3.32
C ILE A 53 -5.29 12.46 3.31
N ILE A 54 -5.10 13.12 4.45
CA ILE A 54 -5.25 14.58 4.56
C ILE A 54 -4.28 15.28 3.61
N PHE A 55 -3.00 14.88 3.63
CA PHE A 55 -1.98 15.46 2.76
C PHE A 55 -2.18 15.12 1.28
N ALA A 56 -2.67 13.92 0.96
CA ALA A 56 -2.99 13.53 -0.41
C ALA A 56 -4.14 14.38 -0.98
N LEU A 57 -5.21 14.61 -0.21
CA LEU A 57 -6.34 15.46 -0.61
C LEU A 57 -5.93 16.93 -0.70
N LEU A 58 -5.14 17.43 0.25
CA LEU A 58 -4.60 18.79 0.20
C LEU A 58 -3.71 18.97 -1.03
N GLY A 59 -2.81 18.02 -1.30
CA GLY A 59 -1.95 18.03 -2.48
C GLY A 59 -2.75 18.02 -3.79
N MET A 60 -3.88 17.31 -3.85
CA MET A 60 -4.79 17.37 -4.99
C MET A 60 -5.46 18.75 -5.15
N GLN A 61 -5.84 19.42 -4.06
CA GLN A 61 -6.47 20.75 -4.15
C GLN A 61 -5.46 21.85 -4.51
N VAL A 62 -4.22 21.74 -4.02
CA VAL A 62 -3.18 22.76 -4.25
C VAL A 62 -2.45 22.54 -5.58
N PHE A 63 -2.18 21.28 -5.93
CA PHE A 63 -1.34 20.92 -7.08
C PHE A 63 -2.07 20.10 -8.16
N GLY A 64 -3.35 19.74 -7.96
CA GLY A 64 -4.13 19.01 -8.96
C GLY A 64 -4.33 19.83 -10.23
N GLY A 65 -4.00 19.25 -11.38
CA GLY A 65 -4.11 19.88 -12.69
C GLY A 65 -3.07 20.97 -12.97
N LYS A 66 -2.17 21.29 -12.02
CA LYS A 66 -1.13 22.30 -12.18
C LYS A 66 0.11 21.77 -12.91
N PHE A 67 0.32 20.46 -12.97
CA PHE A 67 1.48 19.83 -13.61
C PHE A 67 1.32 19.55 -15.12
N SER A 68 0.28 20.09 -15.75
CA SER A 68 0.13 20.09 -17.22
C SER A 68 1.01 21.18 -17.84
N PHE A 69 2.33 21.10 -17.70
CA PHE A 69 3.21 22.19 -18.12
C PHE A 69 3.52 22.22 -19.62
N LEU A 70 3.53 21.08 -20.33
CA LEU A 70 3.78 21.06 -21.76
C LEU A 70 3.05 19.88 -22.42
N GLU A 71 2.30 20.16 -23.49
CA GLU A 71 1.54 19.18 -24.31
C GLU A 71 2.45 18.10 -24.96
N PHE A 72 3.77 18.25 -24.83
CA PHE A 72 4.81 17.43 -25.46
C PHE A 72 5.75 16.70 -24.48
N GLU A 73 5.53 16.81 -23.16
CA GLU A 73 6.39 16.16 -22.15
C GLU A 73 5.62 15.07 -21.39
N ASP A 74 6.26 13.91 -21.21
CA ASP A 74 5.66 12.80 -20.47
C ASP A 74 5.32 13.24 -19.05
N LYS A 75 4.03 13.17 -18.71
CA LYS A 75 3.54 13.52 -17.38
C LYS A 75 4.31 12.76 -16.29
N PRO A 76 4.85 13.44 -15.26
CA PRO A 76 5.62 12.77 -14.21
C PRO A 76 4.76 11.72 -13.49
N ARG A 77 5.36 10.56 -13.21
CA ARG A 77 4.67 9.43 -12.53
C ARG A 77 4.22 9.80 -11.11
N SER A 78 4.92 10.74 -10.48
CA SER A 78 4.58 11.37 -9.21
C SER A 78 3.79 12.64 -9.49
N ASN A 79 2.46 12.58 -9.36
CA ASN A 79 1.56 13.69 -9.62
C ASN A 79 0.33 13.62 -8.70
N PHE A 80 -0.37 14.74 -8.60
CA PHE A 80 -1.55 14.91 -7.73
C PHE A 80 -2.87 14.94 -8.51
N ASP A 81 -2.92 14.35 -9.71
CA ASP A 81 -4.10 14.44 -10.57
C ASP A 81 -5.15 13.37 -10.28
N SER A 82 -4.79 12.33 -9.51
CA SER A 82 -5.70 11.24 -9.13
C SER A 82 -5.44 10.83 -7.70
N PHE A 83 -6.49 10.45 -6.97
CA PHE A 83 -6.40 10.07 -5.55
C PHE A 83 -5.37 8.97 -5.27
N TRP A 84 -5.31 7.93 -6.11
CA TRP A 84 -4.34 6.85 -5.93
C TRP A 84 -2.90 7.30 -6.21
N GLN A 85 -2.68 8.19 -7.17
CA GLN A 85 -1.36 8.73 -7.48
C GLN A 85 -0.91 9.74 -6.43
N SER A 86 -1.80 10.59 -5.92
CA SER A 86 -1.49 11.52 -4.82
C SER A 86 -1.18 10.77 -3.53
N LEU A 87 -1.92 9.70 -3.22
CA LEU A 87 -1.64 8.84 -2.07
C LEU A 87 -0.23 8.23 -2.15
N LEU A 88 0.12 7.65 -3.30
CA LEU A 88 1.45 7.08 -3.54
C LEU A 88 2.54 8.15 -3.52
N THR A 89 2.25 9.34 -4.04
CA THR A 89 3.18 10.48 -4.07
C THR A 89 3.47 11.03 -2.68
N VAL A 90 2.49 11.03 -1.77
CA VAL A 90 2.68 11.44 -0.36
C VAL A 90 3.39 10.37 0.46
N PHE A 91 3.22 9.09 0.07
CA PHE A 91 3.90 7.98 0.73
C PHE A 91 5.37 7.81 0.29
N GLN A 92 5.70 8.21 -0.93
CA GLN A 92 7.05 8.16 -1.50
C GLN A 92 8.02 9.07 -0.75
#